data_AF-A0A1H3QY87-F1
#
_entry.id   AF-A0A1H3QY87-F1
#
_cell.length_a   1.000
_cell.length_b   1.000
_cell.length_c   1.000
_cell.angle_alpha   90.00
_cell.angle_beta   90.00
_cell.angle_gamma   90.00
#
_symmetry.space_group_name_H-M   'P 1'
#
loop_
_entity.id
_entity.type
_entity.pdbx_description
1 polymer ?
#
loop_
_entity_poly.entity_id
_entity_poly.type
_entity_poly.pdbx_seq_one_letter_code
_entity_poly.pdbx_strand_id
1 'polypeptide(L)'
;MTGTVVRERATLPAFLLLAFGFTWAVWVPRALESAGVLDSRWASGLGAGWAYGPAVAAVLTAAWAGRPALRELGARLTRWRVGVRWWAVVLAGPAVL
;
A
#
# COMPACT_ATOMS: atom_id res chain seq x y z
N MET A 1 -10.59 -19.07 21.55
CA MET A 1 -9.22 -18.94 20.98
C MET A 1 -9.14 -19.28 19.49
N THR A 2 -10.14 -19.95 18.90
CA THR A 2 -10.12 -20.36 17.47
C THR A 2 -10.36 -19.21 16.47
N GLY A 3 -11.13 -18.19 16.85
CA GLY A 3 -11.50 -17.09 15.96
C GLY A 3 -10.39 -16.07 15.65
N THR A 4 -9.42 -15.89 16.55
CA THR A 4 -8.29 -14.96 16.35
C THR A 4 -7.29 -15.49 15.33
N VAL A 5 -6.99 -16.79 15.36
CA VAL A 5 -6.04 -17.46 14.45
C VAL A 5 -6.55 -17.46 13.00
N VAL A 6 -7.86 -17.65 12.80
CA VAL A 6 -8.47 -17.58 11.46
C VAL A 6 -8.39 -16.16 10.88
N ARG A 7 -8.60 -15.14 11.73
CA ARG A 7 -8.45 -13.73 11.34
C ARG A 7 -7.02 -13.37 10.95
N GLU A 8 -6.04 -13.83 11.71
CA GLU A 8 -4.62 -13.61 11.40
C GLU A 8 -4.23 -14.24 10.05
N ARG A 9 -4.65 -15.49 9.81
CA ARG A 9 -4.38 -16.17 8.52
C ARG A 9 -5.07 -15.51 7.33
N ALA A 10 -6.24 -14.92 7.53
CA ALA A 10 -6.97 -14.21 6.48
C ALA A 10 -6.45 -12.78 6.23
N THR A 11 -5.67 -12.20 7.16
CA THR A 11 -5.25 -10.79 7.07
C THR A 11 -4.29 -10.53 5.91
N LEU A 12 -3.32 -11.42 5.67
CA LEU A 12 -2.37 -11.26 4.56
C LEU A 12 -3.03 -11.41 3.19
N PRO A 13 -3.81 -12.48 2.91
CA PRO A 13 -4.58 -12.57 1.67
C PRO A 13 -5.53 -11.38 1.47
N ALA A 14 -6.24 -10.95 2.51
CA ALA A 14 -7.12 -9.79 2.44
C ALA A 14 -6.36 -8.50 2.08
N PHE A 15 -5.18 -8.29 2.68
CA PHE A 15 -4.33 -7.15 2.37
C PHE A 15 -3.88 -7.18 0.91
N LEU A 16 -3.39 -8.32 0.44
CA LEU A 16 -2.92 -8.49 -0.93
C LEU A 16 -4.06 -8.25 -1.92
N LEU A 17 -5.23 -8.85 -1.69
CA LEU A 17 -6.40 -8.67 -2.55
C LEU A 17 -6.85 -7.21 -2.60
N LEU A 18 -6.87 -6.51 -1.46
CA LEU A 18 -7.22 -5.08 -1.43
C LEU A 18 -6.16 -4.24 -2.15
N ALA A 19 -4.88 -4.44 -1.88
CA ALA A 19 -3.79 -3.67 -2.49
C ALA A 19 -3.76 -3.85 -4.01
N PHE A 20 -3.88 -5.10 -4.48
CA PHE A 20 -3.98 -5.41 -5.91
C PHE A 20 -5.26 -4.84 -6.49
N GLY A 21 -6.40 -5.02 -5.82
CA GLY A 21 -7.70 -4.50 -6.23
C GLY A 21 -7.68 -3.00 -6.43
N PHE A 22 -7.17 -2.22 -5.48
CA PHE A 22 -7.01 -0.76 -5.62
C PHE A 22 -6.10 -0.39 -6.78
N THR A 23 -4.98 -1.11 -6.94
CA THR A 23 -4.02 -0.82 -8.01
C THR A 23 -4.68 -1.03 -9.38
N TRP A 24 -5.32 -2.18 -9.60
CA TRP A 24 -5.98 -2.49 -10.86
C TRP A 24 -7.23 -1.67 -11.11
N ALA A 25 -7.98 -1.31 -10.06
CA ALA A 25 -9.12 -0.41 -10.16
C ALA A 25 -8.72 0.96 -10.71
N VAL A 26 -7.45 1.37 -10.61
CA VAL A 26 -6.94 2.60 -11.23
C VAL A 26 -6.19 2.32 -12.53
N TRP A 27 -5.39 1.27 -12.60
CA TRP A 27 -4.55 0.97 -13.77
C TRP A 27 -5.36 0.47 -14.97
N VAL A 28 -6.40 -0.35 -14.78
CA VAL A 28 -7.25 -0.79 -15.89
C VAL A 28 -7.95 0.42 -16.53
N PRO A 29 -8.65 1.29 -15.79
CA PRO A 29 -9.26 2.46 -16.39
C PRO A 29 -8.22 3.37 -17.06
N ARG A 30 -7.06 3.61 -16.44
CA ARG A 30 -5.99 4.40 -17.08
C ARG A 30 -5.50 3.83 -18.40
N ALA A 31 -5.36 2.51 -18.50
CA ALA A 31 -5.00 1.86 -19.75
C ALA A 31 -6.09 2.08 -20.81
N LEU A 32 -7.36 1.93 -20.44
CA LEU A 32 -8.51 2.17 -21.33
C LEU A 32 -8.62 3.64 -21.77
N GLU A 33 -8.39 4.59 -20.85
CA GLU A 33 -8.32 6.03 -21.15
C GLU A 33 -7.20 6.32 -22.15
N SER A 34 -6.01 5.75 -21.94
CA SER A 34 -4.86 5.94 -22.85
C SER A 34 -5.07 5.32 -24.23
N ALA A 35 -5.88 4.26 -24.33
CA ALA A 35 -6.25 3.61 -25.58
C ALA A 35 -7.44 4.31 -26.28
N GLY A 36 -8.05 5.33 -25.67
CA GLY A 36 -9.23 6.02 -26.20
C GLY A 36 -10.51 5.19 -26.15
N VAL A 37 -10.54 4.11 -25.36
CA VAL A 37 -11.73 3.25 -25.17
C VAL A 37 -12.69 3.85 -24.13
N LEU A 38 -12.14 4.61 -23.18
CA LEU A 38 -12.91 5.25 -22.11
C LEU A 38 -12.83 6.78 -22.25
N ASP A 39 -13.98 7.43 -22.44
CA ASP A 39 -14.07 8.88 -22.63
C ASP A 39 -13.85 9.69 -21.34
N SER A 40 -14.07 9.07 -20.17
CA SER A 40 -13.81 9.71 -18.88
C SER A 40 -12.30 9.82 -18.61
N ARG A 41 -11.85 10.76 -17.77
CA ARG A 41 -10.43 10.89 -17.36
C ARG A 41 -10.22 10.83 -15.85
N TRP A 42 -11.16 10.23 -15.12
CA TRP A 42 -11.11 10.25 -13.67
C TRP A 42 -9.88 9.49 -13.16
N ALA A 43 -9.50 8.40 -13.81
CA ALA A 43 -8.41 7.56 -13.34
C ALA A 43 -7.09 8.27 -13.56
N SER A 44 -6.85 8.82 -14.76
CA SER A 44 -5.72 9.73 -15.02
C SER A 44 -5.70 10.92 -14.06
N GLY A 45 -6.87 11.53 -13.81
CA GLY A 45 -7.05 12.68 -12.92
C GLY A 45 -6.64 12.45 -11.46
N LEU A 46 -6.58 11.20 -10.99
CA LEU A 46 -6.06 10.86 -9.65
C LEU A 46 -4.58 11.21 -9.44
N GLY A 47 -3.85 11.60 -10.50
CA GLY A 47 -2.44 12.00 -10.41
C GLY A 47 -1.59 10.91 -9.75
N ALA A 48 -0.78 11.27 -8.75
CA ALA A 48 0.02 10.33 -7.94
C ALA A 48 -0.76 9.67 -6.78
N GLY A 49 -2.01 10.07 -6.52
CA GLY A 49 -2.79 9.61 -5.37
C GLY A 49 -3.03 8.10 -5.33
N TRP A 50 -3.08 7.45 -6.50
CA TRP A 50 -3.21 6.00 -6.60
C TRP A 50 -2.05 5.21 -5.97
N ALA A 51 -0.86 5.80 -5.85
CA ALA A 51 0.31 5.15 -5.25
C ALA A 51 0.10 4.84 -3.76
N TYR A 52 -0.86 5.50 -3.12
CA TYR A 52 -1.26 5.24 -1.73
C TYR A 52 -2.22 4.04 -1.59
N GLY A 53 -2.65 3.40 -2.68
CA GLY A 53 -3.57 2.25 -2.66
C GLY A 53 -3.17 1.14 -1.67
N PRO A 54 -1.90 0.68 -1.68
CA PRO A 54 -1.42 -0.30 -0.69
C PRO A 54 -1.45 0.21 0.75
N ALA A 55 -1.18 1.50 0.98
CA ALA A 55 -1.26 2.09 2.32
C ALA A 55 -2.71 2.10 2.84
N VAL A 56 -3.67 2.46 1.99
CA VAL A 56 -5.11 2.37 2.29
C VAL A 56 -5.50 0.92 2.58
N ALA A 57 -5.07 -0.03 1.75
CA ALA A 57 -5.32 -1.45 1.95
C ALA A 57 -4.80 -1.95 3.31
N ALA A 58 -3.59 -1.55 3.71
CA ALA A 58 -2.99 -1.91 5.00
C ALA A 58 -3.79 -1.36 6.19
N VAL A 59 -4.24 -0.10 6.11
CA VAL A 59 -5.07 0.51 7.16
C VAL A 59 -6.43 -0.20 7.25
N LEU A 60 -7.07 -0.50 6.11
CA LEU A 60 -8.35 -1.20 6.08
C LEU A 60 -8.24 -2.62 6.65
N THR A 61 -7.18 -3.37 6.30
CA THR A 61 -6.96 -4.71 6.87
C THR A 61 -6.66 -4.66 8.36
N ALA A 62 -5.84 -3.71 8.82
CA ALA A 62 -5.56 -3.53 10.23
C ALA A 62 -6.81 -3.10 11.01
N ALA A 63 -7.63 -2.21 10.45
CA ALA A 63 -8.91 -1.81 11.03
C ALA A 63 -9.89 -2.98 11.14
N TRP A 64 -9.95 -3.82 10.10
CA TRP A 64 -10.72 -5.06 10.15
C TRP A 64 -10.25 -5.94 11.29
N ALA A 65 -8.93 -6.17 11.43
CA ALA A 65 -8.33 -7.01 12.47
C ALA A 65 -8.53 -6.47 13.89
N GLY A 66 -8.62 -5.14 14.06
CA GLY A 66 -9.02 -4.46 15.30
C GLY A 66 -8.01 -3.42 15.79
N ARG A 67 -8.38 -2.68 16.85
CA ARG A 67 -7.57 -1.60 17.44
C ARG A 67 -6.11 -1.98 17.76
N PRO A 68 -5.81 -3.18 18.31
CA PRO A 68 -4.42 -3.58 18.56
C PRO A 68 -3.58 -3.64 17.27
N ALA A 69 -4.14 -4.16 16.17
CA ALA A 69 -3.44 -4.27 14.89
C ALA A 69 -3.15 -2.89 14.28
N LEU A 70 -4.08 -1.93 14.40
CA LEU A 70 -3.84 -0.54 13.98
C LEU A 70 -2.73 0.13 14.78
N ARG A 71 -2.71 -0.06 16.11
CA ARG A 71 -1.64 0.48 16.97
C ARG A 71 -0.29 -0.12 16.62
N GLU A 72 -0.24 -1.42 16.38
CA GLU A 72 0.98 -2.11 15.95
C GLU A 72 1.48 -1.62 14.59
N LEU A 73 0.58 -1.39 13.63
CA LEU A 73 0.93 -0.79 12.33
C LEU A 73 1.58 0.59 12.51
N GLY A 74 0.95 1.47 13.29
CA GLY A 74 1.50 2.81 13.58
C GLY A 74 2.83 2.75 14.35
N ALA A 75 2.95 1.84 15.31
CA ALA A 75 4.19 1.64 16.06
C ALA A 75 5.34 1.17 15.15
N ARG A 76 5.07 0.33 14.15
CA ARG A 76 6.09 -0.11 13.19
C ARG A 76 6.57 1.03 12.28
N LEU A 77 5.67 1.91 11.86
CA LEU A 77 6.00 3.06 11.01
C LEU A 77 6.86 4.11 11.72
N THR A 78 6.70 4.24 13.04
CA THR A 78 7.45 5.21 13.86
C THR A 78 8.76 4.66 14.43
N ARG A 79 8.99 3.35 14.32
CA ARG A 79 10.25 2.74 14.75
C ARG A 79 11.37 3.08 13.78
N TRP A 80 12.30 3.91 14.24
CA TRP A 80 13.54 4.15 13.54
C TRP A 80 14.41 2.89 13.56
N ARG A 81 14.61 2.25 12.39
CA ARG A 81 15.46 1.04 12.25
C ARG A 81 16.73 1.28 11.43
N VAL A 82 16.88 2.47 10.87
CA VAL A 82 17.90 2.76 9.86
C VAL A 82 19.11 3.42 10.53
N GLY A 83 20.21 2.68 10.66
CA GLY A 83 21.47 3.26 11.13
C GLY A 83 22.01 4.32 10.17
N VAL A 84 22.72 5.32 10.69
CA VAL A 84 23.28 6.45 9.91
C VAL A 84 24.14 5.98 8.73
N ARG A 85 24.80 4.82 8.83
CA ARG A 85 25.56 4.21 7.71
C ARG A 85 24.72 4.02 6.45
N TRP A 86 23.43 3.69 6.56
CA TRP A 86 22.55 3.52 5.41
C TRP A 86 22.20 4.83 4.73
N TRP A 87 22.20 5.95 5.48
CA TRP A 87 22.05 7.27 4.88
C TRP A 87 23.23 7.63 3.98
N ALA A 88 24.45 7.23 4.36
CA ALA A 88 25.61 7.40 3.48
C ALA A 88 25.44 6.63 2.16
N VAL A 89 24.91 5.40 2.20
CA VAL A 89 24.64 4.61 0.99
C VAL A 89 23.55 5.27 0.12
N VAL A 90 22.46 5.75 0.72
CA VAL A 90 21.36 6.38 -0.03
C VAL A 90 21.78 7.72 -0.65
N LEU A 91 22.59 8.51 0.05
CA LEU A 91 23.00 9.84 -0.43
C LEU A 91 24.19 9.79 -1.39
N ALA A 92 25.15 8.89 -1.14
CA ALA A 92 26.35 8.76 -1.98
C ALA A 92 26.16 7.77 -3.14
N GLY A 93 25.30 6.75 -2.99
CA GLY A 93 25.08 5.71 -3.99
C GLY A 93 24.71 6.27 -5.38
N PRO A 94 23.72 7.17 -5.51
CA PRO A 94 23.36 7.77 -6.80
C PRO A 94 24.45 8.62 -7.44
N ALA A 95 25.41 9.13 -6.67
CA ALA A 95 26.54 9.91 -7.21
C ALA A 95 27.69 9.02 -7.70
N VAL A 96 27.65 7.72 -7.39
CA VAL A 96 28.70 6.73 -7.70
C VAL A 96 28.25 5.73 -8.78
N LEU A 97 26.95 5.67 -9.10
CA LEU A 97 26.35 4.85 -10.16
C LEU A 97 26.01 5.69 -11.39
#